data_AF-A0A319E6K7-F1
#
_entry.id   AF-A0A319E6K7-F1
#
_cell.length_a   1.000
_cell.length_b   1.000
_cell.length_c   1.000
_cell.angle_alpha   90.00
_cell.angle_beta   90.00
_cell.angle_gamma   90.00
#
_symmetry.space_group_name_H-M   'P 1'
#
loop_
_entity.id
_entity.type
_entity.pdbx_description
1 polymer ?
#
loop_
_entity_poly.entity_id
_entity_poly.type
_entity_poly.pdbx_seq_one_letter_code
_entity_poly.pdbx_strand_id
1 'polypeptide(L)'
;MNTNPRRSTSDYTVGWICALPTELAVAEAMLDEIHPALPLPPNDHNAYTLGEIRGHNVAIACLPSGEYGIASAATVAVQMQATFGCIRYSLMVAIGGHHR
;
A
#
# COMPACT_ATOMS: atom_id res chain seq x y z
N MET A 1 3.72 -29.74 -5.65
CA MET A 1 2.62 -29.07 -6.38
C MET A 1 2.52 -27.67 -5.78
N ASN A 2 3.11 -26.68 -6.44
CA ASN A 2 3.30 -25.35 -5.86
C ASN A 2 2.04 -24.55 -6.17
N THR A 3 1.03 -24.70 -5.34
CA THR A 3 -0.21 -23.92 -5.44
C THR A 3 0.11 -22.50 -4.95
N ASN A 4 0.71 -21.67 -5.81
CA ASN A 4 0.71 -20.23 -5.57
C ASN A 4 -0.75 -19.79 -5.78
N PRO A 5 -1.53 -19.47 -4.74
CA PRO A 5 -2.90 -19.04 -4.93
C PRO A 5 -2.85 -17.81 -5.84
N ARG A 6 -3.68 -17.78 -6.88
CA ARG A 6 -3.87 -16.59 -7.70
C ARG A 6 -4.53 -15.53 -6.81
N ARG A 7 -3.71 -14.80 -6.05
CA ARG A 7 -4.15 -13.69 -5.21
C ARG A 7 -4.73 -12.62 -6.13
N SER A 8 -5.82 -12.01 -5.70
CA SER A 8 -6.55 -10.95 -6.37
C SER A 8 -6.50 -9.67 -5.53
N THR A 9 -6.83 -8.53 -6.10
CA THR A 9 -6.87 -7.27 -5.33
C THR A 9 -7.93 -7.33 -4.21
N SER A 10 -8.94 -8.18 -4.34
CA SER A 10 -9.95 -8.41 -3.30
C SER A 10 -9.44 -9.19 -2.07
N ASP A 11 -8.26 -9.81 -2.14
CA ASP A 11 -7.71 -10.54 -0.99
C ASP A 11 -7.06 -9.61 0.04
N TYR A 12 -6.81 -8.35 -0.32
CA TYR A 12 -6.17 -7.35 0.53
C TYR A 12 -7.22 -6.59 1.34
N THR A 13 -7.02 -6.56 2.66
CA THR A 13 -7.98 -5.98 3.60
C THR A 13 -7.43 -4.78 4.37
N VAL A 14 -6.11 -4.59 4.32
CA VAL A 14 -5.41 -3.49 4.95
C VAL A 14 -4.67 -2.68 3.89
N GLY A 15 -4.93 -1.38 3.84
CA GLY A 15 -4.17 -0.41 3.08
C GLY A 15 -3.15 0.29 3.99
N TRP A 16 -1.92 0.46 3.53
CA TRP A 16 -0.88 1.20 4.23
C TRP A 16 -0.30 2.25 3.30
N ILE A 17 -0.52 3.52 3.61
CA ILE A 17 -0.05 4.65 2.81
C ILE A 17 1.15 5.26 3.54
N CYS A 18 2.29 5.29 2.85
CA CYS A 18 3.54 5.88 3.31
C CYS A 18 3.74 7.24 2.64
N ALA A 19 4.06 8.27 3.40
CA ALA A 19 4.41 9.58 2.87
C ALA A 19 5.86 9.65 2.38
N LEU A 20 6.74 8.82 2.95
CA LEU A 20 8.17 8.82 2.70
C LEU A 20 8.67 7.47 2.16
N PRO A 21 9.69 7.47 1.28
CA PRO A 21 10.41 6.25 0.92
C PRO A 21 11.00 5.52 2.15
N THR A 22 11.42 6.25 3.17
CA THR A 22 11.90 5.67 4.43
C THR A 22 10.80 4.93 5.17
N GLU A 23 9.57 5.44 5.16
CA GLU A 23 8.42 4.75 5.76
C GLU A 23 8.02 3.54 4.94
N LEU A 24 8.08 3.63 3.60
CA LEU A 24 7.88 2.49 2.72
C LEU A 24 8.86 1.37 3.06
N ALA A 25 10.16 1.66 3.17
CA ALA A 25 11.16 0.66 3.51
C ALA A 25 10.90 0.00 4.88
N VAL A 26 10.40 0.76 5.86
CA VAL A 26 9.99 0.20 7.17
C VAL A 26 8.75 -0.67 7.02
N ALA A 27 7.74 -0.22 6.28
CA ALA A 27 6.51 -0.97 6.07
C ALA A 27 6.78 -2.30 5.33
N GLU A 28 7.65 -2.28 4.32
CA GLU A 28 8.13 -3.47 3.62
C GLU A 28 8.91 -4.41 4.54
N ALA A 29 9.75 -3.87 5.44
CA ALA A 29 10.45 -4.67 6.44
C ALA A 29 9.53 -5.28 7.52
N MET A 30 8.32 -4.73 7.69
CA MET A 30 7.31 -5.28 8.62
C MET A 30 6.46 -6.39 7.99
N LEU A 31 6.58 -6.64 6.68
CA LEU A 31 5.91 -7.76 6.02
C LEU A 31 6.58 -9.09 6.43
N ASP A 32 5.77 -10.06 6.85
CA ASP A 32 6.21 -11.45 7.06
C ASP A 32 6.44 -12.15 5.69
N GLU A 33 5.62 -11.85 4.67
CA GLU A 33 5.78 -12.32 3.27
C GLU A 33 5.53 -11.17 2.28
N ILE A 34 6.32 -11.11 1.21
CA ILE A 34 6.10 -10.19 0.07
C ILE A 34 5.45 -10.97 -1.07
N HIS A 35 4.30 -10.50 -1.54
CA HIS A 35 3.55 -11.08 -2.64
C HIS A 35 4.00 -10.50 -3.99
N PRO A 36 3.84 -11.25 -5.10
CA PRO A 36 4.06 -10.72 -6.43
C PRO A 36 3.07 -9.59 -6.75
N ALA A 37 3.52 -8.64 -7.57
CA ALA A 37 2.68 -7.53 -8.04
C ALA A 37 1.45 -8.06 -8.80
N LEU A 38 0.31 -7.40 -8.57
CA LEU A 38 -0.94 -7.70 -9.26
C LEU A 38 -1.18 -6.72 -10.40
N PRO A 39 -1.89 -7.13 -11.46
CA PRO A 39 -2.30 -6.22 -12.53
C PRO A 39 -3.22 -5.14 -11.95
N LEU A 40 -2.78 -3.88 -12.07
CA LEU A 40 -3.52 -2.71 -11.63
C LEU A 40 -4.47 -2.21 -12.73
N PRO A 41 -5.61 -1.60 -12.38
CA PRO A 41 -6.46 -0.94 -13.35
C PRO A 41 -5.72 0.23 -14.02
N PRO A 42 -6.01 0.55 -15.29
CA PRO A 42 -5.30 1.60 -16.06
C PRO A 42 -5.48 3.02 -15.50
N ASN A 43 -6.37 3.21 -14.52
CA ASN A 43 -6.61 4.49 -13.86
C ASN A 43 -5.85 4.62 -12.53
N ASP A 44 -5.09 3.61 -12.14
CA ASP A 44 -4.25 3.60 -10.94
C ASP A 44 -2.78 3.51 -11.35
N HIS A 45 -2.06 4.60 -11.11
CA HIS A 45 -0.63 4.72 -11.42
C HIS A 45 0.24 4.63 -10.16
N ASN A 46 -0.35 4.25 -9.02
CA ASN A 46 0.40 4.11 -7.79
C ASN A 46 1.27 2.84 -7.82
N ALA A 47 2.43 2.94 -7.19
CA ALA A 47 3.25 1.77 -6.91
C ALA A 47 2.75 1.10 -5.63
N TYR A 48 2.35 -0.17 -5.73
CA TYR A 48 1.95 -0.98 -4.59
C TYR A 48 2.96 -2.08 -4.30
N THR A 49 3.35 -2.19 -3.04
CA THR A 49 4.00 -3.38 -2.49
C THR A 49 2.94 -4.20 -1.77
N LEU A 50 2.82 -5.46 -2.13
CA LEU A 50 1.80 -6.37 -1.60
C LEU A 50 2.47 -7.37 -0.68
N GLY A 51 1.83 -7.70 0.44
CA GLY A 51 2.37 -8.70 1.35
C GLY A 51 1.39 -9.16 2.40
N GLU A 52 1.93 -9.85 3.39
CA GLU A 52 1.20 -10.38 4.54
C GLU A 52 1.90 -9.95 5.84
N ILE A 53 1.10 -9.56 6.83
CA ILE A 53 1.53 -9.40 8.23
C ILE A 53 0.64 -10.28 9.09
N ARG A 54 1.20 -11.29 9.75
CA ARG A 54 0.50 -12.18 10.70
C ARG A 54 -0.78 -12.81 10.14
N GLY A 55 -0.81 -13.19 8.86
CA GLY A 55 -2.03 -13.72 8.20
C GLY A 55 -2.96 -12.67 7.63
N HIS A 56 -2.65 -11.37 7.73
CA HIS A 56 -3.41 -10.29 7.12
C HIS A 56 -2.73 -9.79 5.86
N ASN A 57 -3.45 -9.82 4.74
CA ASN A 57 -2.97 -9.28 3.47
C ASN A 57 -2.99 -7.74 3.49
N VAL A 58 -1.81 -7.15 3.30
CA VAL A 58 -1.57 -5.70 3.34
C VAL A 58 -1.13 -5.20 1.97
N ALA A 59 -1.75 -4.11 1.51
CA ALA A 59 -1.35 -3.38 0.32
C ALA A 59 -0.71 -2.06 0.75
N ILE A 60 0.58 -1.90 0.47
CA ILE A 60 1.38 -0.74 0.84
C ILE A 60 1.55 0.15 -0.40
N ALA A 61 1.31 1.45 -0.28
CA ALA A 61 1.60 2.43 -1.32
C ALA A 61 2.46 3.56 -0.76
N CYS A 62 3.28 4.17 -1.61
CA CYS A 62 4.02 5.38 -1.28
C CYS A 62 3.46 6.56 -2.08
N LEU A 63 3.42 7.75 -1.47
CA LEU A 63 3.11 8.98 -2.18
C LEU A 63 4.15 9.25 -3.27
N PRO A 64 3.74 9.84 -4.41
CA PRO A 64 4.68 10.27 -5.43
C PRO A 64 5.68 11.28 -4.84
N SER A 65 6.96 11.05 -5.14
CA SER A 65 8.07 11.85 -4.64
C SER A 65 7.89 13.34 -4.97
N GLY A 66 7.82 14.18 -3.95
CA GLY A 66 7.65 15.64 -4.07
C GLY A 66 6.27 16.14 -3.66
N GLU A 67 5.29 15.26 -3.46
CA GLU A 67 3.94 15.64 -3.01
C GLU A 67 3.73 15.28 -1.54
N TYR A 68 4.29 16.08 -0.65
CA TYR A 68 3.91 16.05 0.76
C TYR A 68 2.59 16.78 0.93
N GLY A 69 1.51 16.05 1.21
CA GLY A 69 0.24 16.68 1.47
C GLY A 69 -0.90 15.71 1.72
N ILE A 70 -1.87 16.16 2.51
CA ILE A 70 -3.14 15.47 2.76
C ILE A 70 -3.87 15.18 1.43
N ALA A 71 -3.75 16.06 0.44
CA ALA A 71 -4.39 15.91 -0.87
C ALA A 71 -3.85 14.68 -1.63
N SER A 72 -2.54 14.50 -1.70
CA SER A 72 -1.93 13.36 -2.40
C SER A 72 -2.20 12.05 -1.66
N ALA A 73 -2.16 12.08 -0.32
CA ALA A 73 -2.57 10.93 0.49
C ALA A 73 -4.05 10.56 0.28
N ALA A 74 -4.95 11.54 0.15
CA ALA A 74 -6.35 11.29 -0.16
C ALA A 74 -6.51 10.68 -1.55
N THR A 75 -5.79 11.16 -2.56
CA THR A 75 -5.80 10.59 -3.92
C THR A 75 -5.35 9.13 -3.92
N VAL A 76 -4.22 8.83 -3.27
CA VAL A 76 -3.71 7.45 -3.15
C VAL A 76 -4.71 6.58 -2.38
N ALA A 77 -5.30 7.08 -1.30
CA ALA A 77 -6.30 6.33 -0.53
C ALA A 77 -7.56 6.02 -1.34
N VAL A 78 -8.02 6.95 -2.18
CA VAL A 78 -9.19 6.76 -3.06
C VAL A 78 -8.88 5.76 -4.17
N GLN A 79 -7.72 5.87 -4.82
CA GLN A 79 -7.29 4.92 -5.84
C GLN A 79 -7.07 3.52 -5.25
N MET A 80 -6.44 3.43 -4.08
CA MET A 80 -6.24 2.19 -3.35
C MET A 80 -7.56 1.53 -2.98
N GLN A 81 -8.55 2.28 -2.48
CA GLN A 81 -9.89 1.73 -2.22
C GLN A 81 -10.61 1.29 -3.50
N ALA A 82 -10.43 2.00 -4.61
CA ALA A 82 -11.01 1.63 -5.89
C ALA A 82 -10.38 0.35 -6.47
N THR A 83 -9.07 0.19 -6.34
CA THR A 83 -8.31 -0.97 -6.83
C THR A 83 -8.50 -2.20 -5.93
N PHE A 84 -8.45 -2.01 -4.61
CA PHE A 84 -8.57 -3.05 -3.60
C PHE A 84 -9.91 -2.89 -2.87
N GLY A 85 -10.99 -3.30 -3.54
CA GLY A 85 -12.37 -3.11 -3.05
C GLY A 85 -12.72 -3.83 -1.73
N CYS A 86 -11.79 -4.57 -1.13
CA CYS A 86 -11.95 -5.23 0.16
C CYS A 86 -11.11 -4.62 1.29
N ILE A 87 -10.39 -3.52 1.04
CA ILE A 87 -9.71 -2.78 2.10
C ILE A 87 -10.75 -2.22 3.08
N ARG A 88 -10.60 -2.61 4.35
CA ARG A 88 -11.46 -2.15 5.46
C ARG A 88 -10.75 -1.16 6.37
N TYR A 89 -9.42 -1.23 6.41
CA TYR A 89 -8.59 -0.42 7.28
C TYR A 89 -7.47 0.22 6.45
N SER A 90 -7.37 1.54 6.47
CA SER A 90 -6.27 2.26 5.83
C SER A 90 -5.46 3.00 6.89
N LEU A 91 -4.16 2.70 6.98
CA LEU A 91 -3.22 3.40 7.85
C LEU A 91 -2.43 4.40 7.02
N MET A 92 -2.36 5.66 7.46
CA MET A 92 -1.42 6.63 6.91
C MET A 92 -0.31 6.85 7.93
N VAL A 93 0.91 6.47 7.58
CA VAL A 93 2.09 6.79 8.39
C VAL A 93 2.73 8.04 7.79
N ALA A 94 2.81 9.08 8.61
CA ALA A 94 3.55 10.29 8.30
C ALA A 94 4.37 10.65 9.54
N ILE A 95 5.68 10.46 9.45
CA ILE A 95 6.64 11.03 10.38
C ILE A 95 6.68 12.51 10.02
N GLY A 96 6.03 13.33 10.85
CA GLY A 96 6.06 14.77 10.70
C GLY A 96 7.50 15.26 10.68
N GLY A 97 7.98 15.67 9.50
CA GLY A 97 9.25 16.36 9.35
C GLY A 97 9.18 17.67 10.12
N HIS A 98 9.71 17.69 11.33
CA HIS A 98 9.99 18.92 12.05
C HIS A 98 11.16 19.62 11.33
N HIS A 99 10.89 20.35 10.25
CA HIS A 99 11.86 21.23 9.63
C HIS A 99 12.01 22.46 10.56
N ARG A 100 13.20 22.61 11.15
CA ARG A 100 13.67 23.91 11.65
C ARG A 100 14.24 24.72 10.49
#